data_AF-A0A504YER8-F1
#
_entry.id   AF-A0A504YER8-F1
#
_cell.length_a   1.000
_cell.length_b   1.000
_cell.length_c   1.000
_cell.angle_alpha   90.00
_cell.angle_beta   90.00
_cell.angle_gamma   90.00
#
_symmetry.space_group_name_H-M   'P 1'
#
loop_
_entity.id
_entity.type
_entity.pdbx_description
1 polymer ?
#
loop_
_entity_poly.entity_id
_entity_poly.type
_entity_poly.pdbx_seq_one_letter_code
_entity_poly.pdbx_strand_id
1 'polypeptide(L)'
;EMAAFLSGCHCVNLDQAAELAALAMVTLGYRALENTKMLDGLVPRSMRSLMSDDDWLVKIMNVARSLTKFTKEETCLVFLKLLHELPTFGSAFFDVTQSRNPSFPERLILAVNQNGILVLDSYKKSILTNYPYGNLVNWSFTVRSISLWFGNLVNCTTFNCETLMGYKIGELIQAYHKQLEAVENTT
;
A
#
# COMPACT_ATOMS: atom_id res chain seq x y z
N GLU A 1 -3.46 2.25 -7.63
CA GLU A 1 -4.37 1.66 -6.62
C GLU A 1 -4.85 0.25 -6.94
N MET A 2 -5.53 -0.06 -8.04
CA MET A 2 -5.96 -1.45 -8.31
C MET A 2 -4.78 -2.46 -8.31
N ALA A 3 -3.67 -2.11 -8.95
CA ALA A 3 -2.46 -2.94 -8.90
C ALA A 3 -1.87 -3.07 -7.48
N ALA A 4 -1.89 -1.99 -6.69
CA ALA A 4 -1.42 -2.00 -5.30
C ALA A 4 -2.31 -2.89 -4.41
N PHE A 5 -3.63 -2.83 -4.60
CA PHE A 5 -4.58 -3.73 -3.98
C PHE A 5 -4.28 -5.19 -4.32
N LEU A 6 -4.18 -5.55 -5.60
CA LEU A 6 -3.90 -6.94 -6.02
C LEU A 6 -2.52 -7.44 -5.56
N SER A 7 -1.55 -6.54 -5.40
CA SER A 7 -0.23 -6.90 -4.82
C SER A 7 -0.28 -7.21 -3.32
N GLY A 8 -1.39 -6.88 -2.64
CA GLY A 8 -1.59 -7.12 -1.21
C GLY A 8 -0.88 -6.10 -0.32
N CYS A 9 -0.56 -4.92 -0.85
CA CYS A 9 0.13 -3.85 -0.11
C CYS A 9 -0.78 -3.00 0.78
N HIS A 10 -2.10 -3.23 0.72
CA HIS A 10 -3.07 -2.60 1.60
C HIS A 10 -3.46 -3.57 2.73
N CYS A 11 -3.39 -3.08 3.98
CA CYS A 11 -3.86 -3.83 5.15
C CYS A 11 -5.39 -3.81 5.19
N VAL A 12 -6.02 -4.88 4.71
CA VAL A 12 -7.47 -5.05 4.74
C VAL A 12 -7.85 -6.39 5.35
N ASN A 13 -9.00 -6.46 6.02
CA ASN A 13 -9.55 -7.73 6.50
C ASN A 13 -10.28 -8.48 5.38
N LEU A 14 -10.73 -9.70 5.67
CA LEU A 14 -11.41 -10.57 4.70
C LEU A 14 -12.70 -9.96 4.10
N ASP A 15 -13.48 -9.25 4.92
CA ASP A 15 -14.73 -8.63 4.47
C ASP A 15 -14.45 -7.44 3.55
N GLN A 16 -13.52 -6.57 3.95
CA GLN A 16 -13.06 -5.45 3.12
C GLN A 16 -12.45 -5.93 1.81
N ALA A 17 -11.68 -7.02 1.83
CA ALA A 17 -11.10 -7.60 0.62
C ALA A 17 -12.18 -8.13 -0.33
N ALA A 18 -13.22 -8.79 0.19
CA ALA A 18 -14.35 -9.25 -0.62
C ALA A 18 -15.16 -8.08 -1.20
N GLU A 19 -15.35 -7.01 -0.43
CA GLU A 19 -16.02 -5.79 -0.88
C GLU A 19 -15.24 -5.09 -1.99
N LEU A 20 -13.93 -4.88 -1.79
CA LEU A 20 -13.04 -4.31 -2.79
C LEU A 20 -12.97 -5.18 -4.06
N ALA A 21 -12.96 -6.51 -3.92
CA ALA A 21 -12.98 -7.43 -5.05
C ALA A 21 -14.30 -7.35 -5.84
N ALA A 22 -15.45 -7.22 -5.17
CA ALA A 22 -16.74 -7.03 -5.81
C ALA A 22 -16.83 -5.69 -6.56
N LEU A 23 -16.34 -4.61 -5.94
CA LEU A 23 -16.25 -3.30 -6.59
C LEU A 23 -15.30 -3.32 -7.79
N ALA A 24 -14.14 -3.99 -7.67
CA ALA A 24 -13.19 -4.16 -8.77
C ALA A 24 -13.81 -4.96 -9.93
N MET A 25 -14.54 -6.03 -9.62
CA MET A 25 -15.26 -6.85 -10.61
C MET A 25 -16.22 -6.00 -11.46
N VAL A 26 -17.08 -5.19 -10.81
CA VAL A 26 -18.04 -4.33 -11.51
C VAL A 26 -17.33 -3.21 -12.28
N THR A 27 -16.29 -2.61 -11.71
CA THR A 27 -15.46 -1.58 -12.36
C THR A 27 -14.84 -2.09 -13.65
N LEU A 28 -14.35 -3.34 -13.67
CA LEU A 28 -13.83 -4.00 -14.86
C LEU A 28 -14.92 -4.40 -15.87
N GLY A 29 -16.20 -4.32 -15.47
CA GLY A 29 -17.36 -4.59 -16.30
C GLY A 29 -17.87 -6.02 -16.25
N TYR A 30 -17.39 -6.83 -15.31
CA TYR A 30 -17.92 -8.17 -15.09
C TYR A 30 -19.23 -8.10 -14.29
N ARG A 31 -20.20 -8.95 -14.66
CA ARG A 31 -21.49 -9.09 -13.96
C ARG A 31 -21.60 -10.39 -13.18
N ALA A 32 -20.73 -11.35 -13.46
CA ALA A 32 -20.63 -12.63 -12.78
C ALA A 32 -19.18 -13.11 -12.79
N LEU A 33 -18.86 -14.04 -11.90
CA LEU A 33 -17.60 -14.77 -11.88
C LEU A 33 -17.84 -16.16 -12.45
N GLU A 34 -17.33 -16.43 -13.65
CA GLU A 34 -17.60 -17.67 -14.38
C GLU A 34 -16.73 -18.84 -13.90
N ASN A 35 -15.56 -18.54 -13.36
CA ASN A 35 -14.61 -19.53 -12.88
C ASN A 35 -13.65 -18.92 -11.85
N THR A 36 -12.92 -19.80 -11.16
CA THR A 36 -12.01 -19.42 -10.09
C THR A 36 -10.78 -18.65 -10.56
N LYS A 37 -10.36 -18.77 -11.83
CA LYS A 37 -9.19 -18.05 -12.37
C LYS A 37 -9.41 -16.54 -12.43
N MET A 38 -10.66 -16.08 -12.51
CA MET A 38 -10.98 -14.65 -12.49
C MET A 38 -10.52 -13.97 -11.19
N LEU A 39 -10.34 -14.74 -10.12
CA LEU A 39 -9.98 -14.22 -8.82
C LEU A 39 -8.51 -13.78 -8.74
N ASP A 40 -7.66 -14.25 -9.65
CA ASP A 40 -6.28 -13.76 -9.78
C ASP A 40 -6.21 -12.26 -10.10
N GLY A 41 -7.26 -11.72 -10.74
CA GLY A 41 -7.41 -10.30 -11.06
C GLY A 41 -8.28 -9.51 -10.08
N LEU A 42 -8.77 -10.14 -9.01
CA LEU A 42 -9.75 -9.51 -8.10
C LEU A 42 -9.37 -9.63 -6.62
N VAL A 43 -8.65 -10.67 -6.23
CA VAL A 43 -8.28 -10.93 -4.83
C VAL A 43 -6.77 -10.87 -4.68
N PRO A 44 -6.23 -10.17 -3.66
CA PRO A 44 -4.80 -10.16 -3.42
C PRO A 44 -4.27 -11.59 -3.18
N ARG A 45 -3.14 -11.93 -3.80
CA ARG A 45 -2.54 -13.27 -3.69
C ARG A 45 -2.27 -13.69 -2.25
N SER A 46 -1.86 -12.75 -1.39
CA SER A 46 -1.61 -12.99 0.03
C SER A 46 -2.87 -13.39 0.81
N MET A 47 -4.05 -12.98 0.34
CA MET A 47 -5.33 -13.26 0.98
C MET A 47 -6.06 -14.45 0.36
N ARG A 48 -5.65 -14.85 -0.86
CA ARG A 48 -6.30 -15.92 -1.60
C ARG A 48 -6.39 -17.22 -0.81
N SER A 49 -5.32 -17.59 -0.11
CA SER A 49 -5.22 -18.82 0.69
C SER A 49 -5.99 -18.80 2.02
N LEU A 50 -6.62 -17.68 2.39
CA LEU A 50 -7.33 -17.57 3.67
C LEU A 50 -8.69 -18.26 3.68
N MET A 51 -9.26 -18.57 2.51
CA MET A 51 -10.47 -19.38 2.35
C MET A 51 -10.44 -20.11 1.00
N SER A 52 -11.40 -21.01 0.77
CA SER A 52 -11.48 -21.71 -0.52
C SER A 52 -11.85 -20.76 -1.65
N ASP A 53 -11.49 -21.15 -2.88
CA ASP A 53 -11.84 -20.39 -4.08
C ASP A 53 -13.36 -20.24 -4.25
N ASP A 54 -14.13 -21.27 -3.89
CA ASP A 54 -15.58 -21.27 -3.93
C ASP A 54 -16.19 -20.33 -2.89
N ASP A 55 -15.63 -20.30 -1.67
CA ASP A 55 -16.07 -19.36 -0.63
C ASP A 55 -15.81 -17.91 -1.06
N TRP A 56 -14.66 -17.65 -1.70
CA TRP A 56 -14.37 -16.35 -2.30
C TRP A 56 -15.41 -15.95 -3.35
N LEU A 57 -15.73 -16.86 -4.28
CA LEU A 57 -16.76 -16.64 -5.30
C LEU A 57 -18.09 -16.26 -4.65
N VAL A 58 -18.56 -17.06 -3.69
CA VAL A 58 -19.82 -16.82 -2.98
C VAL A 58 -19.80 -15.48 -2.27
N LYS A 59 -18.72 -15.16 -1.54
CA LYS A 59 -18.62 -13.94 -0.75
C LYS A 59 -18.61 -12.68 -1.64
N ILE A 60 -17.83 -12.70 -2.72
CA ILE A 60 -17.75 -11.59 -3.68
C ILE A 60 -19.09 -11.41 -4.40
N MET A 61 -19.72 -12.51 -4.86
CA MET A 61 -21.01 -12.43 -5.56
C MET A 61 -22.13 -11.96 -4.64
N ASN A 62 -22.09 -12.29 -3.34
CA ASN A 62 -23.05 -11.78 -2.37
C ASN A 62 -22.97 -10.25 -2.24
N VAL A 63 -21.76 -9.68 -2.22
CA VAL A 63 -21.58 -8.21 -2.25
C VAL A 63 -22.02 -7.65 -3.60
N ALA A 64 -21.63 -8.26 -4.71
CA ALA A 64 -21.94 -7.76 -6.05
C ALA A 64 -23.45 -7.61 -6.33
N ARG A 65 -24.31 -8.40 -5.67
CA ARG A 65 -25.77 -8.28 -5.79
C ARG A 65 -26.30 -6.91 -5.34
N SER A 66 -25.69 -6.28 -4.33
CA SER A 66 -26.07 -4.93 -3.89
C SER A 66 -25.56 -3.83 -4.83
N LEU A 67 -24.57 -4.14 -5.67
CA LEU A 67 -23.95 -3.20 -6.62
C LEU A 67 -24.64 -3.18 -8.00
N THR A 68 -25.72 -3.95 -8.20
CA THR A 68 -26.40 -4.09 -9.50
C THR A 68 -26.94 -2.78 -10.08
N LYS A 69 -27.25 -1.80 -9.22
CA LYS A 69 -27.73 -0.48 -9.62
C LYS A 69 -26.63 0.55 -9.85
N PHE A 70 -25.39 0.22 -9.48
CA PHE A 70 -24.25 1.12 -9.64
C PHE A 70 -23.68 1.01 -11.05
N THR A 71 -23.29 2.16 -11.60
CA THR A 71 -22.47 2.29 -12.81
C THR A 71 -21.02 1.89 -12.54
N LYS A 72 -20.22 1.67 -13.59
CA LYS A 72 -18.79 1.33 -13.44
C LYS A 72 -18.04 2.46 -12.74
N GLU A 73 -18.40 3.69 -13.07
CA GLU A 73 -17.82 4.93 -12.56
C GLU A 73 -18.14 5.09 -11.06
N GLU A 74 -19.38 4.84 -10.66
CA GLU A 74 -19.77 4.89 -9.24
C GLU A 74 -19.06 3.79 -8.43
N THR A 75 -18.97 2.56 -8.95
CA THR A 75 -18.22 1.50 -8.25
C THR A 75 -16.73 1.81 -8.16
N CYS A 76 -16.15 2.42 -9.19
CA CYS A 76 -14.76 2.87 -9.15
C CYS A 76 -14.55 3.92 -8.07
N LEU A 77 -15.48 4.87 -7.96
CA LEU A 77 -15.43 5.93 -6.95
C LEU A 77 -15.57 5.36 -5.53
N VAL A 78 -16.47 4.41 -5.31
CA VAL A 78 -16.60 3.71 -4.01
C VAL A 78 -15.34 2.90 -3.69
N PHE A 79 -14.78 2.19 -4.66
CA PHE A 79 -13.52 1.47 -4.52
C PHE A 79 -12.38 2.40 -4.05
N LEU A 80 -12.23 3.55 -4.72
CA LEU A 80 -11.22 4.53 -4.36
C LEU A 80 -11.46 5.14 -2.98
N LYS A 81 -12.71 5.42 -2.61
CA LYS A 81 -13.06 5.91 -1.26
C LYS A 81 -12.67 4.92 -0.18
N LEU A 82 -12.96 3.63 -0.35
CA LEU A 82 -12.58 2.61 0.63
C LEU A 82 -11.05 2.50 0.78
N LEU A 83 -10.32 2.56 -0.33
CA LEU A 83 -8.86 2.52 -0.28
C LEU A 83 -8.27 3.80 0.31
N HIS A 84 -8.86 4.97 0.07
CA HIS A 84 -8.40 6.27 0.55
C HIS A 84 -8.28 6.34 2.08
N GLU A 85 -9.16 5.64 2.81
CA GLU A 85 -9.11 5.56 4.28
C GLU A 85 -7.91 4.75 4.80
N LEU A 86 -7.20 4.03 3.93
CA LEU A 86 -6.07 3.20 4.32
C LEU A 86 -4.77 4.03 4.36
N PRO A 87 -3.89 3.84 5.37
CA PRO A 87 -2.64 4.58 5.46
C PRO A 87 -1.72 4.43 4.24
N THR A 88 -1.84 3.31 3.53
CA THR A 88 -1.01 2.98 2.37
C THR A 88 -1.60 3.44 1.04
N PHE A 89 -2.73 4.13 1.03
CA PHE A 89 -3.30 4.72 -0.18
C PHE A 89 -2.31 5.65 -0.89
N GLY A 90 -2.27 5.58 -2.22
CA GLY A 90 -1.43 6.47 -3.02
C GLY A 90 0.08 6.32 -2.76
N SER A 91 0.50 5.16 -2.23
CA SER A 91 1.91 4.92 -1.95
C SER A 91 2.65 4.31 -3.13
N ALA A 92 3.90 4.71 -3.30
CA ALA A 92 4.87 3.91 -4.03
C ALA A 92 5.50 2.89 -3.07
N PHE A 93 5.55 1.63 -3.48
CA PHE A 93 6.05 0.52 -2.65
C PHE A 93 7.41 0.06 -3.15
N PHE A 94 8.35 -0.13 -2.23
CA PHE A 94 9.73 -0.55 -2.53
C PHE A 94 10.14 -1.70 -1.63
N ASP A 95 10.46 -2.85 -2.22
CA ASP A 95 11.09 -3.94 -1.49
C ASP A 95 12.51 -3.53 -1.07
N VAL A 96 12.81 -3.73 0.21
CA VAL A 96 14.11 -3.42 0.79
C VAL A 96 14.54 -4.51 1.78
N THR A 97 15.84 -4.63 2.04
CA THR A 97 16.38 -5.49 3.08
C THR A 97 17.12 -4.69 4.14
N GLN A 98 17.12 -5.16 5.39
CA GLN A 98 17.86 -4.53 6.48
C GLN A 98 18.48 -5.60 7.38
N SER A 99 19.62 -5.26 7.99
CA SER A 99 20.36 -6.15 8.89
C SER A 99 20.75 -5.49 10.22
N ARG A 100 20.38 -4.22 10.42
CA ARG A 100 20.88 -3.40 11.53
C ARG A 100 19.91 -3.31 12.71
N ASN A 101 18.62 -3.45 12.48
CA ASN A 101 17.60 -3.33 13.52
C ASN A 101 16.95 -4.70 13.78
N PRO A 102 17.27 -5.36 14.90
CA PRO A 102 16.73 -6.69 15.22
C PRO A 102 15.24 -6.65 15.58
N SER A 103 14.65 -5.49 15.84
CA SER A 103 13.21 -5.34 16.09
C SER A 103 12.37 -5.44 14.81
N PHE A 104 13.00 -5.33 13.63
CA PHE A 104 12.33 -5.51 12.35
C PHE A 104 12.76 -6.80 11.65
N PRO A 105 11.88 -7.42 10.85
CA PRO A 105 12.26 -8.45 9.90
C PRO A 105 13.36 -7.99 8.94
N GLU A 106 14.09 -8.95 8.36
CA GLU A 106 15.13 -8.66 7.37
C GLU A 106 14.53 -8.07 6.08
N ARG A 107 13.41 -8.63 5.60
CA ARG A 107 12.73 -8.18 4.38
C ARG A 107 11.54 -7.29 4.71
N LEU A 108 11.54 -6.10 4.13
CA LEU A 108 10.56 -5.06 4.40
C LEU A 108 10.07 -4.43 3.09
N ILE A 109 8.96 -3.70 3.20
CA ILE A 109 8.46 -2.83 2.14
C ILE A 109 8.43 -1.40 2.69
N LEU A 110 9.08 -0.48 1.98
CA LEU A 110 8.89 0.96 2.20
C LEU A 110 7.71 1.43 1.34
N ALA A 111 6.70 1.99 1.97
CA ALA A 111 5.59 2.67 1.30
C ALA A 111 5.75 4.18 1.49
N VAL A 112 6.01 4.89 0.40
CA VAL A 112 6.22 6.35 0.39
C VAL A 112 5.00 7.03 -0.21
N ASN A 113 4.36 7.91 0.56
CA ASN A 113 3.18 8.67 0.13
C ASN A 113 3.18 10.10 0.70
N GLN A 114 2.08 10.83 0.51
CA GLN A 114 1.93 12.21 0.98
C GLN A 114 2.04 12.38 2.49
N ASN A 115 1.77 11.33 3.28
CA ASN A 115 1.78 11.38 4.74
C ASN A 115 3.18 11.09 5.31
N GLY A 116 4.08 10.47 4.54
CA GLY A 116 5.41 10.10 5.00
C GLY A 116 5.88 8.76 4.44
N ILE A 117 6.66 8.06 5.26
CA ILE A 117 7.28 6.77 4.93
C ILE A 117 6.77 5.72 5.92
N LEU A 118 6.03 4.75 5.40
CA LEU A 118 5.56 3.58 6.14
C LEU A 118 6.54 2.42 5.94
N VAL A 119 6.81 1.68 7.01
CA VAL A 119 7.60 0.44 6.95
C VAL A 119 6.66 -0.74 7.19
N LEU A 120 6.59 -1.65 6.22
CA LEU A 120 5.72 -2.82 6.27
C LEU A 120 6.56 -4.11 6.31
N ASP A 121 6.02 -5.14 6.96
CA ASP A 121 6.53 -6.51 6.87
C ASP A 121 6.30 -7.06 5.45
N SER A 122 7.35 -7.54 4.77
CA SER A 122 7.21 -8.00 3.38
C SER A 122 6.32 -9.24 3.23
N TYR A 123 6.17 -10.04 4.28
CA TYR A 123 5.39 -11.28 4.28
C TYR A 123 3.99 -11.04 4.83
N LYS A 124 3.87 -10.49 6.04
CA LYS A 124 2.59 -10.25 6.71
C LYS A 124 1.83 -9.05 6.14
N LYS A 125 2.53 -8.18 5.39
CA LYS A 125 1.99 -6.93 4.82
C LYS A 125 1.46 -5.94 5.87
N SER A 126 1.72 -6.18 7.15
CA SER A 126 1.32 -5.31 8.25
C SER A 126 2.26 -4.11 8.37
N ILE A 127 1.70 -2.95 8.69
CA ILE A 127 2.47 -1.74 9.00
C ILE A 127 3.18 -1.95 10.34
N LEU A 128 4.50 -1.82 10.33
CA LEU A 128 5.36 -1.95 11.51
C LEU A 128 5.63 -0.59 12.16
N THR A 129 5.79 0.46 11.34
CA THR A 129 5.94 1.84 11.81
C THR A 129 5.59 2.84 10.72
N ASN A 130 5.30 4.07 11.13
CA ASN A 130 5.07 5.23 10.27
C ASN A 130 6.02 6.36 10.65
N TYR A 131 6.75 6.89 9.68
CA TYR A 131 7.59 8.06 9.82
C TYR A 131 7.03 9.23 9.01
N PRO A 132 6.31 10.17 9.65
CA PRO A 132 5.86 11.39 9.01
C PRO A 132 7.03 12.24 8.53
N TYR A 133 6.83 13.06 7.48
CA TYR A 133 7.89 13.94 6.96
C TYR A 133 8.40 14.96 7.97
N GLY A 134 7.57 15.42 8.91
CA GLY A 134 8.01 16.30 9.99
C GLY A 134 9.07 15.68 10.92
N ASN A 135 9.20 14.36 10.92
CA ASN A 135 10.23 13.65 11.66
C ASN A 135 11.43 13.28 10.79
N LEU A 136 11.38 13.47 9.46
CA LEU A 136 12.48 13.12 8.57
C LEU A 136 13.50 14.26 8.56
N VAL A 137 14.70 13.99 9.10
CA VAL A 137 15.79 14.96 9.20
C VAL A 137 16.63 14.99 7.94
N ASN A 138 16.93 13.81 7.38
CA ASN A 138 17.76 13.69 6.18
C ASN A 138 17.54 12.33 5.49
N TRP A 139 17.97 12.24 4.24
CA TRP A 139 18.09 10.98 3.51
C TRP A 139 19.31 11.01 2.58
N SER A 140 19.87 9.83 2.32
CA SER A 140 20.91 9.66 1.30
C SER A 140 20.83 8.26 0.74
N PHE A 141 21.33 8.09 -0.47
CA PHE A 141 21.32 6.79 -1.12
C PHE A 141 22.64 6.54 -1.85
N THR A 142 22.95 5.26 -2.01
CA THR A 142 23.98 4.76 -2.91
C THR A 142 23.30 3.91 -3.99
N VAL A 143 24.09 3.29 -4.87
CA VAL A 143 23.57 2.35 -5.88
C VAL A 143 22.87 1.14 -5.23
N ARG A 144 23.22 0.79 -3.99
CA ARG A 144 22.73 -0.43 -3.32
C ARG A 144 22.03 -0.19 -1.98
N SER A 145 21.89 1.05 -1.54
CA SER A 145 21.32 1.33 -0.23
C SER A 145 20.64 2.68 -0.17
N ILE A 146 19.73 2.81 0.79
CA ILE A 146 19.19 4.07 1.26
C ILE A 146 19.32 4.15 2.78
N SER A 147 19.67 5.34 3.25
CA SER A 147 19.75 5.70 4.66
C SER A 147 18.78 6.85 4.91
N LEU A 148 17.94 6.69 5.93
CA LEU A 148 16.94 7.66 6.36
C LEU A 148 17.23 8.02 7.82
N TRP A 149 17.21 9.31 8.14
CA TRP A 149 17.43 9.80 9.49
C TRP A 149 16.14 10.44 10.00
N PHE A 150 15.63 9.91 11.11
CA PHE A 150 14.39 10.36 11.73
C PHE A 150 14.62 10.92 13.13
N GLY A 151 13.79 11.88 13.56
CA GLY A 151 13.80 12.46 14.89
C GLY A 151 14.38 13.88 14.88
N ASN A 152 15.33 14.15 15.77
CA ASN A 152 15.98 15.46 15.86
C ASN A 152 17.49 15.31 16.11
N LEU A 153 18.19 16.44 16.24
CA LEU A 153 19.64 16.47 16.47
C LEU A 153 20.10 15.72 17.74
N VAL A 154 19.22 15.52 18.71
CA VAL A 154 19.52 14.87 20.00
C VAL A 154 19.16 13.37 19.97
N ASN A 155 17.97 13.04 19.45
CA ASN A 155 17.45 11.68 19.33
C ASN A 155 17.21 11.37 17.84
N CYS A 156 18.28 10.98 17.15
CA CYS A 156 18.23 10.61 15.74
C CYS A 156 18.24 9.09 15.58
N THR A 157 17.17 8.54 15.02
CA THR A 157 17.10 7.13 14.61
C THR A 157 17.53 7.03 13.16
N THR A 158 18.52 6.18 12.87
CA THR A 158 18.92 5.90 11.48
C THR A 158 18.30 4.59 11.01
N PHE A 159 17.59 4.65 9.88
CA PHE A 159 17.06 3.49 9.20
C PHE A 159 17.86 3.25 7.92
N ASN A 160 18.59 2.12 7.88
CA ASN A 160 19.44 1.77 6.75
C ASN A 160 18.87 0.53 6.07
N CYS A 161 18.66 0.61 4.77
CA CYS A 161 18.19 -0.51 3.98
C CYS A 161 19.00 -0.69 2.70
N GLU A 162 19.15 -1.93 2.28
CA GLU A 162 19.68 -2.28 0.98
C GLU A 162 18.54 -2.31 -0.04
N THR A 163 18.78 -1.66 -1.19
CA THR A 163 17.84 -1.58 -2.31
C THR A 163 18.54 -0.99 -3.53
N LEU A 164 18.11 -1.41 -4.72
CA LEU A 164 18.55 -0.81 -5.99
C LEU A 164 17.72 0.42 -6.38
N MET A 165 16.66 0.72 -5.62
CA MET A 165 15.71 1.80 -5.91
C MET A 165 15.91 3.04 -5.02
N GLY A 166 17.07 3.15 -4.36
CA GLY A 166 17.37 4.26 -3.44
C GLY A 166 17.19 5.64 -4.08
N TYR A 167 17.56 5.79 -5.36
CA TYR A 167 17.35 7.03 -6.11
C TYR A 167 15.86 7.40 -6.25
N LYS A 168 15.00 6.45 -6.63
CA LYS A 168 13.55 6.69 -6.79
C LYS A 168 12.90 7.04 -5.45
N ILE A 169 13.29 6.35 -4.39
CA ILE A 169 12.79 6.62 -3.05
C ILE A 169 13.18 8.05 -2.65
N GLY A 170 14.45 8.43 -2.86
CA GLY A 170 14.95 9.78 -2.59
C GLY A 170 14.24 10.86 -3.42
N GLU A 171 13.96 10.61 -4.69
CA GLU A 171 13.21 11.55 -5.55
C GLU A 171 11.78 11.78 -5.06
N LEU A 172 11.08 10.71 -4.64
CA LEU A 172 9.73 10.84 -4.08
C LEU A 172 9.74 11.61 -2.77
N ILE A 173 10.66 11.28 -1.86
CA ILE A 173 10.83 12.01 -0.60
C ILE A 173 11.07 13.50 -0.89
N GLN A 174 11.97 13.82 -1.81
CA GLN A 174 12.27 15.19 -2.18
C GLN A 174 11.05 15.92 -2.76
N ALA A 175 10.27 15.25 -3.63
CA ALA A 175 9.07 15.82 -4.22
C ALA A 175 8.01 16.17 -3.16
N TYR A 176 7.75 15.25 -2.22
CA TYR A 176 6.81 15.50 -1.13
C TYR A 176 7.30 16.56 -0.15
N HIS A 177 8.60 16.60 0.16
CA HIS A 177 9.16 17.63 1.04
C HIS A 177 8.97 19.03 0.45
N LYS A 178 9.29 19.22 -0.84
CA LYS A 178 9.07 20.49 -1.55
C LYS A 178 7.59 20.92 -1.55
N GLN A 179 6.68 19.97 -1.71
CA GLN A 179 5.24 20.25 -1.69
C GLN A 179 4.80 20.75 -0.30
N LEU A 180 5.30 20.14 0.79
CA LEU A 180 4.99 20.57 2.16
C LEU A 180 5.52 21.98 2.45
N GLU A 181 6.76 22.28 2.06
CA GLU A 181 7.34 23.63 2.20
C GLU A 181 6.54 24.69 1.43
N ALA A 182 6.03 24.34 0.24
CA ALA A 182 5.22 25.28 -0.55
C ALA A 182 3.86 25.59 0.12
N VAL A 183 3.26 24.61 0.79
CA VAL A 183 1.99 24.79 1.52
C VAL A 183 2.21 25.68 2.75
N GLU A 184 3.25 25.44 3.53
CA GLU A 184 3.58 26.26 4.72
C GLU A 184 3.87 27.72 4.37
N ASN A 185 4.51 27.99 3.23
CA ASN A 185 4.80 29.36 2.78
C ASN A 185 3.59 30.11 2.22
N THR A 186 2.45 29.43 1.99
CA THR A 186 1.23 30.02 1.42
C THR A 186 0.12 30.26 2.47
N THR A 187 0.28 29.68 3.66
CA THR A 187 -0.61 29.86 4.84
C THR A 187 -0.07 30.87 5.82
#